data_AF-R5C7P1-F1
#
_entry.id   AF-R5C7P1-F1
#
_cell.length_a   1.000
_cell.length_b   1.000
_cell.length_c   1.000
_cell.angle_alpha   90.00
_cell.angle_beta   90.00
_cell.angle_gamma   90.00
#
_symmetry.space_group_name_H-M   'P 1'
#
loop_
_entity.id
_entity.type
_entity.pdbx_description
1 polymer ?
#
loop_
_entity_poly.entity_id
_entity_poly.type
_entity_poly.pdbx_seq_one_letter_code
_entity_poly.pdbx_strand_id
1 'polypeptide(L)'
;MNNTEDAHRRILNDIEANPSRYEIRQLLGDKILRIDSSDGSMWLCRNDGGTRRLITLVEHGEVKFLTEADIEPSAMRLIKQQCPYLAFKARYRFWVFPFTGSKAAVEWTVRPDGSYYADSDGFGMTDDEEITLHGFINTKGRPIGQFRLYKR
;
A
#
# COMPACT_ATOMS: atom_id res chain seq x y z
N MET A 1 -26.50 6.35 7.47
CA MET A 1 -25.15 6.75 7.02
C MET A 1 -24.25 5.54 7.15
N ASN A 2 -23.43 5.27 6.13
CA ASN A 2 -22.60 4.07 6.08
C ASN A 2 -21.43 4.19 7.07
N ASN A 3 -21.21 3.15 7.89
CA ASN A 3 -20.17 3.07 8.93
C ASN A 3 -18.78 3.51 8.43
N THR A 4 -18.45 3.22 7.17
CA THR A 4 -17.16 3.57 6.54
C THR A 4 -16.99 5.08 6.29
N GLU A 5 -18.05 5.79 5.86
CA GLU A 5 -17.96 7.23 5.61
C GLU A 5 -17.77 8.02 6.90
N ASP A 6 -18.43 7.57 7.97
CA ASP A 6 -18.26 8.15 9.30
C ASP A 6 -16.87 7.85 9.87
N ALA A 7 -16.32 6.66 9.62
CA ALA A 7 -14.94 6.32 9.99
C ALA A 7 -13.92 7.19 9.23
N HIS A 8 -14.05 7.33 7.91
CA HIS A 8 -13.16 8.18 7.12
C HIS A 8 -13.24 9.65 7.52
N ARG A 9 -14.43 10.15 7.88
CA ARG A 9 -14.58 11.52 8.38
C ARG A 9 -13.82 11.72 9.69
N ARG A 10 -13.90 10.77 10.63
CA ARG A 10 -13.14 10.84 11.89
C ARG A 10 -11.64 10.85 11.64
N ILE A 11 -11.15 10.01 10.72
CA ILE A 11 -9.74 9.96 10.35
C ILE A 11 -9.29 11.29 9.71
N LEU A 12 -10.07 11.85 8.77
CA LEU A 12 -9.77 13.16 8.18
C LEU A 12 -9.69 14.25 9.24
N ASN A 13 -10.65 14.30 10.16
CA ASN A 13 -10.64 15.28 11.25
C ASN A 13 -9.39 15.13 12.14
N ASP A 14 -8.96 13.89 12.43
CA ASP A 14 -7.74 13.66 13.23
C ASP A 14 -6.47 14.05 12.46
N ILE A 15 -6.39 13.77 11.15
CA ILE A 15 -5.27 14.21 10.31
C ILE A 15 -5.18 15.74 10.30
N GLU A 16 -6.31 16.44 10.21
CA GLU A 16 -6.36 17.90 10.21
C GLU A 16 -5.99 18.49 11.57
N ALA A 17 -6.43 17.87 12.67
CA ALA A 17 -6.10 18.30 14.02
C ALA A 17 -4.65 17.96 14.42
N ASN A 18 -4.12 16.83 13.96
CA ASN A 18 -2.86 16.24 14.41
C ASN A 18 -1.97 15.76 13.24
N PRO A 19 -1.61 16.63 12.28
CA PRO A 19 -0.91 16.20 11.05
C PRO A 19 0.47 15.59 11.30
N SER A 20 1.14 15.94 12.40
CA SER A 20 2.45 15.40 12.77
C SER A 20 2.43 13.91 13.16
N ARG A 21 1.25 13.32 13.38
CA ARG A 21 1.10 11.88 13.63
C ARG A 21 1.14 11.04 12.35
N TYR A 22 1.17 11.70 11.20
CA TYR A 22 1.06 11.07 9.89
C TYR A 22 2.25 11.47 9.01
N GLU A 23 2.73 10.52 8.21
CA GLU A 23 3.57 10.87 7.06
C GLU A 23 2.66 11.25 5.88
N ILE A 24 2.85 12.46 5.34
CA ILE A 24 2.03 12.95 4.23
C ILE A 24 2.94 13.24 3.03
N ARG A 25 2.64 12.61 1.89
CA ARG A 25 3.37 12.78 0.62
C ARG A 25 2.43 13.22 -0.49
N GLN A 26 2.84 14.20 -1.29
CA GLN A 26 2.09 14.61 -2.49
C GLN A 26 2.36 13.63 -3.63
N LEU A 27 1.30 13.04 -4.20
CA LEU A 27 1.40 12.13 -5.33
C LEU A 27 0.88 12.75 -6.64
N LEU A 28 0.08 13.81 -6.57
CA LEU A 28 -0.36 14.58 -7.73
C LEU A 28 -0.65 16.03 -7.30
N GLY A 29 0.42 16.79 -7.03
CA GLY A 29 0.29 18.10 -6.37
C GLY A 29 -0.55 17.98 -5.08
N ASP A 30 -1.46 18.93 -4.86
CA ASP A 30 -2.41 18.94 -3.75
C ASP A 30 -3.68 18.10 -3.99
N LYS A 31 -3.84 17.54 -5.20
CA LYS A 31 -5.05 16.79 -5.60
C LYS A 31 -5.09 15.38 -5.02
N ILE A 32 -3.93 14.73 -4.90
CA ILE A 32 -3.83 13.40 -4.31
C ILE A 32 -2.63 13.35 -3.38
N LEU A 33 -2.90 13.11 -2.11
CA LEU A 33 -1.90 12.88 -1.07
C LEU A 33 -1.91 11.40 -0.70
N ARG A 34 -0.74 10.87 -0.35
CA ARG A 34 -0.60 9.64 0.43
C ARG A 34 -0.43 10.01 1.89
N ILE A 35 -1.13 9.29 2.75
CA ILE A 35 -1.13 9.49 4.20
C ILE A 35 -0.85 8.14 4.84
N ASP A 36 0.21 8.06 5.62
CA ASP A 36 0.62 6.84 6.34
C ASP A 36 0.59 7.12 7.85
N SER A 37 0.02 6.21 8.63
CA SER A 37 0.00 6.26 10.09
C SER A 37 0.89 5.18 10.71
N SER A 38 1.29 5.40 11.97
CA SER A 38 2.19 4.50 12.71
C SER A 38 1.60 3.12 13.03
N ASP A 39 0.28 2.95 12.95
CA ASP A 39 -0.40 1.66 13.09
C ASP A 39 -0.35 0.80 11.82
N GLY A 40 0.31 1.29 10.75
CA GLY A 40 0.41 0.62 9.47
C GLY A 40 -0.77 0.86 8.52
N SER A 41 -1.71 1.74 8.88
CA SER A 41 -2.77 2.16 7.96
C SER A 41 -2.24 3.18 6.94
N MET A 42 -2.73 3.09 5.70
CA MET A 42 -2.30 3.93 4.58
C MET A 42 -3.50 4.30 3.70
N TRP A 43 -3.59 5.57 3.34
CA TRP A 43 -4.69 6.10 2.53
C TRP A 43 -4.19 6.95 1.36
N LEU A 44 -4.99 7.00 0.30
CA LEU A 44 -5.00 8.16 -0.59
C LEU A 44 -6.03 9.16 -0.08
N CYS A 45 -5.63 10.41 0.08
CA CYS A 45 -6.54 11.52 0.29
C CYS A 45 -6.67 12.28 -1.03
N ARG A 46 -7.87 12.21 -1.64
CA ARG A 46 -8.19 12.96 -2.85
C ARG A 46 -8.88 14.27 -2.48
N ASN A 47 -8.42 15.36 -3.09
CA ASN A 47 -9.03 16.67 -2.98
C ASN A 47 -9.78 17.03 -4.26
N ASP A 48 -11.11 16.98 -4.21
CA ASP A 48 -11.99 17.34 -5.32
C ASP A 48 -12.58 18.74 -5.06
N GLY A 49 -11.86 19.79 -5.46
CA GLY A 49 -12.36 21.16 -5.34
C GLY A 49 -12.66 21.60 -3.91
N GLY A 50 -11.83 21.19 -2.95
CA GLY A 50 -11.98 21.49 -1.52
C GLY A 50 -12.65 20.38 -0.72
N THR A 51 -13.30 19.40 -1.38
CA THR A 51 -13.84 18.22 -0.68
C THR A 51 -12.79 17.12 -0.62
N ARG A 52 -12.36 16.76 0.58
CA ARG A 52 -11.42 15.66 0.82
C ARG A 52 -12.15 14.33 0.94
N ARG A 53 -11.58 13.29 0.33
CA ARG A 53 -12.05 11.90 0.42
C ARG A 53 -10.89 10.96 0.65
N LEU A 54 -11.01 10.11 1.67
CA LEU A 54 -10.05 9.03 1.91
C LEU A 54 -10.43 7.79 1.10
N ILE A 55 -9.38 7.12 0.63
CA ILE A 55 -9.45 5.81 0.00
C ILE A 55 -8.46 4.94 0.76
N THR A 56 -8.97 3.93 1.48
CA THR A 56 -8.13 2.99 2.23
C THR A 56 -7.36 2.11 1.27
N LEU A 57 -6.03 2.15 1.36
CA LEU A 57 -5.14 1.19 0.70
C LEU A 57 -4.77 0.05 1.63
N VAL A 58 -4.39 0.40 2.86
CA VAL A 58 -3.99 -0.50 3.92
C VAL A 58 -4.68 -0.06 5.21
N GLU A 59 -5.15 -1.02 6.01
CA GLU A 59 -5.76 -0.77 7.32
C GLU A 59 -5.11 -1.68 8.35
N HIS A 60 -4.45 -1.11 9.36
CA HIS A 60 -3.68 -1.82 10.38
C HIS A 60 -2.70 -2.86 9.78
N GLY A 61 -2.03 -2.51 8.68
CA GLY A 61 -1.12 -3.41 7.95
C GLY A 61 -1.80 -4.41 7.00
N GLU A 62 -3.13 -4.47 6.94
CA GLU A 62 -3.89 -5.32 5.99
C GLU A 62 -4.16 -4.58 4.68
N VAL A 63 -3.78 -5.16 3.55
CA VAL A 63 -4.08 -4.62 2.22
C VAL A 63 -5.59 -4.72 1.93
N LYS A 64 -6.22 -3.59 1.58
CA LYS A 64 -7.66 -3.47 1.33
C LYS A 64 -8.04 -3.06 -0.09
N PHE A 65 -7.13 -2.44 -0.85
CA PHE A 65 -7.48 -1.89 -2.16
C PHE A 65 -7.63 -2.91 -3.29
N LEU A 66 -7.15 -4.13 -3.07
CA LEU A 66 -7.16 -5.21 -4.04
C LEU A 66 -7.64 -6.51 -3.41
N THR A 67 -8.00 -7.47 -4.27
CA THR A 67 -8.38 -8.83 -3.91
C THR A 67 -7.45 -9.82 -4.59
N GLU A 68 -7.63 -11.12 -4.34
CA GLU A 68 -6.87 -12.16 -5.03
C GLU A 68 -7.06 -12.12 -6.56
N ALA A 69 -8.25 -11.74 -7.05
CA ALA A 69 -8.52 -11.66 -8.49
C ALA A 69 -7.69 -10.58 -9.21
N ASP A 70 -7.25 -9.57 -8.45
CA ASP A 70 -6.41 -8.46 -8.93
C ASP A 70 -4.92 -8.82 -8.93
N ILE A 71 -4.54 -10.06 -8.58
CA ILE A 71 -3.15 -10.54 -8.59
C ILE A 71 -3.04 -11.68 -9.60
N GLU A 72 -1.95 -11.69 -10.37
CA GLU A 72 -1.70 -12.76 -11.33
C GLU A 72 -1.68 -14.12 -10.61
N PRO A 73 -2.37 -15.16 -11.13
CA PRO A 73 -2.46 -16.45 -10.45
C PRO A 73 -1.12 -17.10 -10.11
N SER A 74 -0.11 -16.91 -10.96
CA SER A 74 1.26 -17.39 -10.75
C SER A 74 1.92 -16.74 -9.52
N ALA A 75 1.77 -15.42 -9.39
CA ALA A 75 2.26 -14.64 -8.27
C ALA A 75 1.56 -15.03 -6.97
N MET A 76 0.23 -15.14 -6.99
CA MET A 76 -0.53 -15.55 -5.81
C MET A 76 -0.19 -16.98 -5.36
N ARG A 77 0.00 -17.90 -6.31
CA ARG A 77 0.45 -19.27 -6.00
C ARG A 77 1.80 -19.25 -5.28
N LEU A 78 2.74 -18.42 -5.72
CA LEU A 78 4.05 -18.28 -5.07
C LEU A 78 3.91 -17.79 -3.63
N ILE A 79 3.13 -16.74 -3.40
CA ILE A 79 2.85 -16.21 -2.06
C ILE A 79 2.25 -17.29 -1.16
N LYS A 80 1.24 -18.03 -1.64
CA LYS A 80 0.60 -19.09 -0.85
C LYS A 80 1.54 -20.26 -0.54
N GLN A 81 2.49 -20.54 -1.42
CA GLN A 81 3.46 -21.62 -1.22
C GLN A 81 4.60 -21.23 -0.28
N GLN A 82 5.14 -20.02 -0.42
CA GLN A 82 6.34 -19.61 0.31
C GLN A 82 6.04 -18.80 1.59
N CYS A 83 4.99 -17.99 1.59
CA CYS A 83 4.68 -17.07 2.70
C CYS A 83 3.17 -16.80 2.88
N PRO A 84 2.32 -17.84 3.06
CA PRO A 84 0.86 -17.68 3.12
C PRO A 84 0.39 -16.75 4.26
N TYR A 85 1.16 -16.67 5.35
CA TYR A 85 0.87 -15.80 6.50
C TYR A 85 1.12 -14.30 6.22
N LEU A 86 1.82 -13.97 5.12
CA LEU A 86 2.05 -12.60 4.65
C LEU A 86 1.10 -12.19 3.52
N ALA A 87 0.21 -13.09 3.07
CA ALA A 87 -0.80 -12.75 2.08
C ALA A 87 -1.63 -11.55 2.55
N PHE A 88 -1.72 -10.53 1.69
CA PHE A 88 -2.42 -9.27 1.96
C PHE A 88 -1.89 -8.49 3.18
N LYS A 89 -0.62 -8.67 3.57
CA LYS A 89 0.04 -7.84 4.59
C LYS A 89 1.00 -6.83 3.97
N ALA A 90 0.84 -5.55 4.29
CA ALA A 90 1.78 -4.49 3.92
C ALA A 90 2.82 -4.26 5.04
N ARG A 91 3.60 -5.29 5.36
CA ARG A 91 4.60 -5.26 6.45
C ARG A 91 5.97 -4.71 6.05
N TYR A 92 6.26 -4.72 4.75
CA TYR A 92 7.54 -4.30 4.21
C TYR A 92 7.33 -3.12 3.26
N ARG A 93 8.22 -2.94 2.28
CA ARG A 93 8.12 -1.85 1.31
C ARG A 93 6.75 -1.86 0.61
N PHE A 94 6.02 -0.76 0.74
CA PHE A 94 4.78 -0.49 0.01
C PHE A 94 4.85 0.92 -0.56
N TRP A 95 5.08 1.04 -1.86
CA TRP A 95 5.21 2.30 -2.57
C TRP A 95 4.05 2.55 -3.51
N VAL A 96 3.56 3.79 -3.49
CA VAL A 96 2.67 4.34 -4.49
C VAL A 96 3.42 5.50 -5.10
N PHE A 97 3.79 5.36 -6.37
CA PHE A 97 4.54 6.39 -7.08
C PHE A 97 3.62 7.58 -7.42
N PRO A 98 4.20 8.76 -7.74
CA PRO A 98 3.41 9.88 -8.24
C PRO A 98 2.52 9.47 -9.43
N PHE A 99 1.35 10.08 -9.52
CA PHE A 99 0.43 9.82 -10.63
C PHE A 99 0.95 10.44 -11.93
N THR A 100 1.01 9.63 -12.99
CA THR A 100 1.24 10.10 -14.35
C THR A 100 -0.10 10.03 -15.10
N GLY A 101 -0.79 11.17 -15.20
CA GLY A 101 -2.18 11.23 -15.67
C GLY A 101 -3.13 10.61 -14.65
N SER A 102 -3.90 9.60 -15.04
CA SER A 102 -4.90 8.95 -14.18
C SER A 102 -4.42 7.67 -13.49
N LYS A 103 -3.13 7.34 -13.59
CA LYS A 103 -2.54 6.10 -13.06
C LYS A 103 -1.31 6.37 -12.19
N ALA A 104 -1.14 5.56 -11.15
CA ALA A 104 0.08 5.48 -10.35
C ALA A 104 0.58 4.04 -10.34
N ALA A 105 1.89 3.85 -10.47
CA ALA A 105 2.50 2.55 -10.21
C ALA A 105 2.47 2.25 -8.70
N VAL A 106 2.37 0.97 -8.36
CA VAL A 106 2.44 0.49 -6.99
C VAL A 106 3.42 -0.67 -6.94
N GLU A 107 4.37 -0.59 -6.02
CA GLU A 107 5.27 -1.69 -5.67
C GLU A 107 4.97 -2.14 -4.24
N TRP A 108 4.73 -3.43 -4.06
CA TRP A 108 4.45 -4.03 -2.77
C TRP A 108 5.31 -5.27 -2.57
N THR A 109 6.30 -5.15 -1.70
CA THR A 109 7.12 -6.27 -1.25
C THR A 109 6.34 -7.06 -0.20
N VAL A 110 5.91 -8.26 -0.58
CA VAL A 110 5.18 -9.22 0.27
C VAL A 110 6.15 -9.94 1.19
N ARG A 111 7.30 -10.36 0.66
CA ARG A 111 8.40 -10.99 1.40
C ARG A 111 9.71 -10.34 0.93
N PRO A 112 10.53 -9.76 1.81
CA PRO A 112 11.84 -9.25 1.42
C PRO A 112 12.80 -10.40 1.13
N ASP A 113 13.94 -10.11 0.52
CA ASP A 113 15.05 -11.06 0.53
C ASP A 113 15.60 -11.26 1.94
N GLY A 114 16.42 -12.30 2.13
CA GLY A 114 16.98 -12.57 3.44
C GLY A 114 18.03 -11.57 3.93
N SER A 115 18.59 -10.75 3.04
CA SER A 115 19.47 -9.64 3.44
C SER A 115 18.73 -8.59 4.26
N TYR A 116 17.41 -8.49 4.14
CA TYR A 116 16.60 -7.64 5.01
C TYR A 116 16.67 -8.04 6.50
N TYR A 117 16.94 -9.31 6.80
CA TYR A 117 17.05 -9.82 8.16
C TYR A 117 18.51 -9.90 8.64
N ALA A 118 19.46 -9.48 7.81
CA ALA A 118 20.87 -9.40 8.20
C ALA A 118 21.05 -8.31 9.26
N ASP A 119 21.61 -8.68 10.39
CA ASP A 119 22.09 -7.72 11.39
C ASP A 119 23.45 -7.13 10.98
N SER A 120 24.04 -6.30 11.84
CA SER A 120 25.24 -5.50 11.52
C SER A 120 26.49 -6.34 11.21
N ASP A 121 26.54 -7.60 11.63
CA ASP A 121 27.69 -8.49 11.38
C ASP A 121 27.39 -9.55 10.30
N GLY A 122 26.21 -9.46 9.66
CA GLY A 122 25.80 -10.30 8.53
C GLY A 122 25.12 -11.60 8.93
N PHE A 123 24.83 -11.81 10.22
CA PHE A 123 24.03 -12.94 10.69
C PHE A 123 22.52 -12.65 10.52
N GLY A 124 21.71 -13.69 10.37
CA GLY A 124 20.27 -13.55 10.09
C GLY A 124 19.90 -13.53 8.59
N MET A 125 20.88 -13.61 7.69
CA MET A 125 20.64 -13.86 6.26
C MET A 125 19.88 -15.18 6.06
N THR A 126 18.64 -15.08 5.58
CA THR A 126 17.90 -16.24 5.06
C THR A 126 18.14 -16.36 3.55
N ASP A 127 18.00 -17.55 2.96
CA ASP A 127 18.01 -17.71 1.49
C ASP A 127 16.61 -17.45 0.92
N ASP A 128 15.95 -16.39 1.40
CA ASP A 128 14.60 -16.06 0.99
C ASP A 128 14.62 -15.29 -0.33
N GLU A 129 13.95 -15.84 -1.34
CA GLU A 129 13.58 -15.13 -2.56
C GLU A 129 12.63 -13.96 -2.24
N GLU A 130 12.99 -12.75 -2.68
CA GLU A 130 12.15 -11.54 -2.57
C GLU A 130 10.90 -11.70 -3.45
N ILE A 131 9.72 -11.50 -2.85
CA ILE A 131 8.45 -11.45 -3.57
C ILE A 131 7.96 -10.01 -3.55
N THR A 132 8.23 -9.28 -4.64
CA THR A 132 7.69 -7.94 -4.87
C THR A 132 6.63 -7.99 -5.97
N LEU A 133 5.46 -7.41 -5.72
CA LEU A 133 4.41 -7.23 -6.71
C LEU A 133 4.47 -5.81 -7.29
N HIS A 134 4.31 -5.70 -8.61
CA HIS A 134 4.17 -4.43 -9.31
C HIS A 134 2.84 -4.39 -10.07
N GLY A 135 2.15 -3.25 -9.98
CA GLY A 135 0.89 -3.01 -10.66
C GLY A 135 0.58 -1.53 -10.76
N PHE A 136 -0.64 -1.20 -11.17
CA PHE A 136 -1.11 0.18 -11.26
C PHE A 136 -2.44 0.33 -10.55
N ILE A 137 -2.66 1.52 -9.99
CA ILE A 137 -3.97 1.94 -9.47
C ILE A 137 -4.43 3.23 -10.17
N ASN A 138 -5.74 3.43 -10.23
CA ASN A 138 -6.32 4.69 -10.68
C ASN A 138 -6.46 5.71 -9.53
N THR A 139 -6.93 6.92 -9.84
CA THR A 139 -7.15 8.00 -8.84
C THR A 139 -8.27 7.71 -7.82
N LYS A 140 -8.96 6.57 -7.94
CA LYS A 140 -9.91 6.03 -6.96
C LYS A 140 -9.28 4.89 -6.13
N GLY A 141 -7.96 4.69 -6.23
CA GLY A 141 -7.21 3.64 -5.55
C GLY A 141 -7.53 2.22 -6.02
N ARG A 142 -8.24 2.06 -7.15
CA ARG A 142 -8.61 0.73 -7.65
C ARG A 142 -7.53 0.18 -8.58
N PRO A 143 -7.22 -1.13 -8.53
CA PRO A 143 -6.31 -1.77 -9.47
C PRO A 143 -6.69 -1.53 -10.93
N ILE A 144 -5.68 -1.35 -11.77
CA ILE A 144 -5.80 -1.32 -13.23
C ILE A 144 -5.15 -2.61 -13.76
N GLY A 145 -5.97 -3.64 -13.94
CA GLY A 145 -5.50 -4.98 -14.28
C GLY A 145 -4.82 -5.69 -13.09
N GLN A 146 -4.11 -6.77 -13.39
CA GLN A 146 -3.49 -7.60 -12.36
C GLN A 146 -2.10 -7.11 -11.95
N PHE A 147 -1.81 -7.20 -10.66
CA PHE A 147 -0.48 -7.09 -10.07
C PHE A 147 0.33 -8.34 -10.39
N ARG A 148 1.59 -8.15 -10.77
CA ARG A 148 2.49 -9.23 -11.23
C ARG A 148 3.78 -9.22 -10.43
N LEU A 149 4.50 -10.35 -10.45
CA LEU A 149 5.84 -10.40 -9.86
C LEU A 149 6.74 -9.37 -10.57
N TYR A 150 7.38 -8.53 -9.76
CA TYR A 150 8.40 -7.61 -10.21
C TYR A 150 9.74 -8.33 -10.21
N LYS A 151 10.35 -8.46 -11.39
CA LYS A 151 11.73 -8.93 -11.50
C LYS A 151 12.63 -7.71 -11.60
N ARG A 152 13.53 -7.56 -10.64
CA ARG A 152 14.62 -6.60 -10.70
C ARG A 152 15.70 -7.07 -11.66
#